data_AF-A0A4S2IT44-F1
#
_entry.id   AF-A0A4S2IT44-F1
#
_cell.length_a   1.000
_cell.length_b   1.000
_cell.length_c   1.000
_cell.angle_alpha   90.00
_cell.angle_beta   90.00
_cell.angle_gamma   90.00
#
_symmetry.space_group_name_H-M   'P 1'
#
loop_
_entity.id
_entity.type
_entity.pdbx_description
1 polymer ?
#
loop_
_entity_poly.entity_id
_entity_poly.type
_entity_poly.pdbx_seq_one_letter_code
_entity_poly.pdbx_strand_id
1 'polypeptide(L)'
;MQISRLHGLLGSGRGIHASAGAWEQLEGELGVVLPGDYKQVVDGYGPVQINGHLFLSHPATRSWNLGAWMKSTVDAFSASDLSDAQDFYEYRMSFAEWLYRYLAGEDMFGPGSAAFYPGPVVFESMPMAAGDEP
;
A
#
# COMPACT_ATOMS: atom_id res chain seq x y z
N MET A 1 9.20 3.13 14.68
CA MET A 1 8.74 1.84 15.24
C MET A 1 8.84 0.82 14.11
N GLN A 2 9.40 -0.35 14.36
CA GLN A 2 10.12 -1.08 13.32
C GLN A 2 9.27 -2.13 12.60
N ILE A 3 9.51 -2.23 11.30
CA ILE A 3 9.04 -3.25 10.36
C ILE A 3 9.05 -4.70 10.94
N SER A 4 9.88 -4.95 11.95
CA SER A 4 9.91 -6.18 12.75
C SER A 4 8.57 -6.59 13.38
N ARG A 5 7.73 -5.63 13.85
CA ARG A 5 6.40 -5.97 14.39
C ARG A 5 5.44 -6.41 13.29
N LEU A 6 5.50 -5.72 12.15
CA LEU A 6 4.74 -6.09 10.97
C LEU A 6 5.13 -7.49 10.48
N HIS A 7 6.44 -7.80 10.44
CA HIS A 7 6.93 -9.14 10.10
C HIS A 7 6.45 -10.22 11.08
N GLY A 8 6.28 -9.89 12.36
CA GLY A 8 5.69 -10.81 13.34
C GLY A 8 4.24 -11.15 13.05
N LEU A 9 3.47 -10.19 12.50
CA LEU A 9 2.05 -10.37 12.17
C LEU A 9 1.84 -11.00 10.79
N LEU A 10 2.63 -10.57 9.80
CA LEU A 10 2.49 -10.95 8.40
C LEU A 10 3.40 -12.11 7.97
N GLY A 11 4.38 -12.48 8.79
CA GLY A 11 5.53 -13.28 8.38
C GLY A 11 6.57 -12.45 7.61
N SER A 12 7.73 -13.04 7.34
CA SER A 12 8.78 -12.38 6.56
C SER A 12 8.33 -12.12 5.12
N GLY A 13 8.45 -10.87 4.67
CA GLY A 13 8.23 -10.51 3.27
C GLY A 13 9.17 -11.28 2.34
N ARG A 14 8.68 -11.64 1.15
CA ARG A 14 9.42 -12.48 0.19
C ARG A 14 10.31 -11.68 -0.75
N GLY A 15 10.12 -10.36 -0.85
CA GLY A 15 11.00 -9.48 -1.63
C GLY A 15 10.97 -9.74 -3.15
N ILE A 16 9.93 -10.41 -3.65
CA ILE A 16 9.88 -10.96 -5.01
C ILE A 16 9.88 -9.89 -6.10
N HIS A 17 9.49 -8.66 -5.78
CA HIS A 17 9.41 -7.54 -6.74
C HIS A 17 10.36 -6.37 -6.40
N ALA A 18 11.28 -6.54 -5.43
CA ALA A 18 12.19 -5.50 -5.01
C ALA A 18 13.01 -4.95 -6.19
N SER A 19 12.68 -3.75 -6.64
CA SER A 19 13.28 -3.11 -7.83
C SER A 19 13.53 -1.64 -7.57
N ALA A 20 14.78 -1.31 -7.22
CA ALA A 20 15.20 0.07 -6.99
C ALA A 20 14.91 0.97 -8.20
N GLY A 21 15.15 0.48 -9.43
CA GLY A 21 14.93 1.26 -10.65
C GLY A 21 13.45 1.60 -10.89
N ALA A 22 12.52 0.71 -10.53
CA ALA A 22 11.08 1.00 -10.66
C ALA A 22 10.64 2.10 -9.68
N TRP A 23 11.21 2.12 -8.47
CA TRP A 23 10.96 3.17 -7.48
C TRP A 23 11.56 4.51 -7.90
N GLU A 24 12.82 4.52 -8.37
CA GLU A 24 13.49 5.73 -8.85
C GLU A 24 12.73 6.37 -10.02
N GLN A 25 12.25 5.55 -10.96
CA GLN A 25 11.41 6.02 -12.06
C GLN A 25 10.11 6.65 -11.53
N LEU A 26 9.38 5.94 -10.64
CA LEU A 26 8.14 6.45 -10.08
C LEU A 26 8.33 7.77 -9.31
N GLU A 27 9.35 7.85 -8.46
CA GLU A 27 9.66 9.06 -7.70
C GLU A 27 10.07 10.22 -8.62
N GLY A 28 10.80 9.94 -9.70
CA GLY A 28 11.14 10.90 -10.74
C GLY A 28 9.90 11.43 -11.50
N GLU A 29 8.93 10.57 -11.79
CA GLU A 29 7.66 10.94 -12.44
C GLU A 29 6.74 11.76 -11.53
N LEU A 30 6.66 11.39 -10.24
CA LEU A 30 5.83 12.11 -9.26
C LEU A 30 6.48 13.42 -8.77
N GLY A 31 7.80 13.55 -8.89
CA GLY A 31 8.55 14.68 -8.34
C GLY A 31 8.63 14.69 -6.80
N VAL A 32 8.34 13.56 -6.16
CA VAL A 32 8.39 13.40 -4.69
C VAL A 32 9.12 12.11 -4.32
N VAL A 33 9.73 12.12 -3.13
CA VAL A 33 10.35 10.91 -2.56
C VAL A 33 9.35 10.23 -1.66
N LEU A 34 9.06 8.95 -1.91
CA LEU A 34 8.16 8.15 -1.09
C LEU A 34 8.87 7.65 0.17
N PRO A 35 8.15 7.45 1.29
CA PRO A 35 8.74 6.95 2.53
C PRO A 35 9.48 5.62 2.33
N GLY A 36 10.69 5.51 2.87
CA GLY A 36 11.51 4.32 2.68
C GLY A 36 10.92 3.04 3.29
N ASP A 37 10.18 3.16 4.39
CA ASP A 37 9.50 2.02 5.02
C ASP A 37 8.26 1.58 4.24
N TYR A 38 7.56 2.51 3.58
CA TYR A 38 6.51 2.18 2.62
C TYR A 38 7.07 1.31 1.48
N LYS A 39 8.18 1.72 0.87
CA LYS A 39 8.84 0.95 -0.20
C LYS A 39 9.25 -0.44 0.27
N GLN A 40 9.82 -0.56 1.48
CA GLN A 40 10.18 -1.86 2.06
C GLN A 40 8.98 -2.79 2.28
N VAL A 41 7.85 -2.25 2.75
CA VAL A 41 6.62 -3.03 2.91
C VAL A 41 6.08 -3.49 1.55
N VAL A 42 6.04 -2.58 0.57
CA VAL A 42 5.54 -2.90 -0.77
C VAL A 42 6.44 -3.90 -1.48
N ASP A 43 7.77 -3.76 -1.42
CA ASP A 43 8.72 -4.74 -1.96
C ASP A 43 8.57 -6.12 -1.29
N GLY A 44 8.31 -6.12 0.03
CA GLY A 44 8.22 -7.33 0.83
C GLY A 44 6.97 -8.16 0.56
N TYR A 45 5.82 -7.50 0.36
CA TYR A 45 4.51 -8.14 0.34
C TYR A 45 3.71 -7.92 -0.95
N GLY A 46 3.98 -6.85 -1.69
CA GLY A 46 3.24 -6.48 -2.90
C GLY A 46 3.77 -7.17 -4.17
N PRO A 47 2.95 -7.22 -5.25
CA PRO A 47 1.57 -6.76 -5.31
C PRO A 47 0.61 -7.78 -4.66
N VAL A 48 -0.28 -7.34 -3.78
CA VAL A 48 -1.20 -8.25 -3.06
C VAL A 48 -2.45 -7.56 -2.55
N GLN A 49 -3.51 -8.33 -2.34
CA GLN A 49 -4.67 -7.92 -1.56
C GLN A 49 -4.61 -8.60 -0.18
N ILE A 50 -4.82 -7.82 0.89
CA ILE A 50 -4.80 -8.28 2.27
C ILE A 50 -6.24 -8.24 2.80
N ASN A 51 -6.68 -9.37 3.36
CA ASN A 51 -8.01 -9.54 3.98
C ASN A 51 -9.18 -9.07 3.08
N GLY A 52 -9.06 -9.22 1.75
CA GLY A 52 -10.12 -8.85 0.80
C GLY A 52 -10.40 -7.36 0.61
N HIS A 53 -9.64 -6.43 1.20
CA HIS A 53 -9.99 -5.00 1.15
C HIS A 53 -8.80 -4.03 1.13
N LEU A 54 -7.62 -4.43 1.60
CA LEU A 54 -6.43 -3.60 1.58
C LEU A 54 -5.54 -4.01 0.42
N PHE A 55 -5.21 -3.08 -0.47
CA PHE A 55 -4.44 -3.36 -1.68
C PHE A 55 -3.05 -2.75 -1.59
N LEU A 56 -2.03 -3.55 -1.85
CA LEU A 56 -0.66 -3.09 -2.06
C LEU A 56 -0.31 -3.30 -3.53
N SER A 57 -0.27 -2.20 -4.29
CA SER A 57 0.23 -2.17 -5.67
C SER A 57 1.73 -1.98 -5.71
N HIS A 58 2.39 -2.41 -6.78
CA HIS A 58 3.84 -2.35 -6.93
C HIS A 58 4.24 -1.62 -8.23
N PRO A 59 5.25 -0.74 -8.25
CA PRO A 59 5.65 -0.03 -9.48
C PRO A 59 6.35 -0.93 -10.50
N ALA A 60 6.98 -2.03 -10.06
CA ALA A 60 7.67 -2.96 -10.95
C ALA A 60 6.75 -3.94 -11.71
N THR A 61 5.45 -3.99 -11.38
CA THR A 61 4.53 -4.94 -12.00
C THR A 61 3.79 -4.29 -13.16
N ARG A 62 3.57 -5.03 -14.24
CA ARG A 62 2.77 -4.56 -15.37
C ARG A 62 1.31 -4.36 -14.96
N SER A 63 0.70 -5.41 -14.40
CA SER A 63 -0.62 -5.32 -13.79
C SER A 63 -0.52 -4.82 -12.37
N TRP A 64 -1.55 -4.10 -11.94
CA TRP A 64 -1.60 -3.46 -10.63
C TRP A 64 -0.42 -2.50 -10.37
N ASN A 65 0.06 -1.87 -11.45
CA ASN A 65 1.17 -0.92 -11.40
C ASN A 65 0.81 0.29 -10.55
N LEU A 66 1.62 0.55 -9.51
CA LEU A 66 1.38 1.65 -8.58
C LEU A 66 1.37 3.02 -9.28
N GLY A 67 2.34 3.28 -10.17
CA GLY A 67 2.45 4.56 -10.86
C GLY A 67 1.27 4.81 -11.81
N ALA A 68 0.87 3.79 -12.57
CA ALA A 68 -0.30 3.89 -13.44
C ALA A 68 -1.58 4.16 -12.64
N TRP A 69 -1.76 3.49 -11.50
CA TRP A 69 -2.91 3.70 -10.62
C TRP A 69 -2.93 5.10 -10.01
N MET A 70 -1.79 5.59 -9.50
CA MET A 70 -1.66 6.96 -8.97
C MET A 70 -2.00 8.00 -10.04
N LYS A 71 -1.45 7.87 -11.24
CA LYS A 71 -1.72 8.79 -12.35
C LYS A 71 -3.19 8.79 -12.74
N SER A 72 -3.79 7.61 -12.91
CA SER A 72 -5.22 7.47 -13.22
C SER A 72 -6.10 8.13 -12.15
N THR A 73 -5.73 7.98 -10.87
CA THR A 73 -6.43 8.63 -9.76
C THR A 73 -6.31 10.15 -9.83
N VAL A 74 -5.11 10.69 -10.03
CA VAL A 74 -4.90 12.13 -10.20
C VAL A 74 -5.73 12.67 -11.38
N ASP A 75 -5.66 12.01 -12.54
CA ASP A 75 -6.41 12.41 -13.73
C ASP A 75 -7.94 12.38 -13.49
N ALA A 76 -8.44 11.37 -12.77
CA ALA A 76 -9.87 11.27 -12.45
C ALA A 76 -10.36 12.38 -11.53
N PHE A 77 -9.53 12.82 -10.57
CA PHE A 77 -9.89 13.83 -9.58
C PHE A 77 -9.43 15.26 -9.93
N SER A 78 -8.65 15.47 -10.99
CA SER A 78 -8.02 16.76 -11.31
C SER A 78 -9.04 17.89 -11.56
N ALA A 79 -10.25 17.56 -12.00
CA ALA A 79 -11.33 18.51 -12.24
C ALA A 79 -12.36 18.58 -11.11
N SER A 80 -12.17 17.80 -10.04
CA SER A 80 -13.10 17.76 -8.91
C SER A 80 -12.82 18.89 -7.93
N ASP A 81 -13.88 19.47 -7.39
CA ASP A 81 -13.78 20.35 -6.23
C ASP A 81 -13.59 19.47 -4.98
N LEU A 82 -12.35 19.42 -4.49
CA LEU A 82 -11.99 18.65 -3.30
C LEU A 82 -12.11 19.47 -2.01
N SER A 83 -12.69 20.68 -2.07
CA SER A 83 -12.88 21.52 -0.86
C SER A 83 -13.82 20.90 0.17
N ASP A 84 -14.74 20.03 -0.27
CA ASP A 84 -15.64 19.24 0.59
C ASP A 84 -15.03 17.89 1.02
N ALA A 85 -13.81 17.55 0.61
CA ALA A 85 -13.13 16.35 1.10
C ALA A 85 -12.85 16.52 2.60
N GLN A 86 -13.69 15.88 3.42
CA GLN A 86 -13.60 15.94 4.88
C GLN A 86 -12.25 15.43 5.42
N ASP A 87 -11.97 15.88 6.65
CA ASP A 87 -10.82 15.61 7.52
C ASP A 87 -9.96 14.39 7.14
N PHE A 88 -8.79 14.67 6.55
CA PHE A 88 -7.69 13.71 6.49
C PHE A 88 -7.00 13.66 7.85
N TYR A 89 -6.83 12.46 8.39
CA TYR A 89 -6.10 12.26 9.63
C TYR A 89 -4.61 12.06 9.36
N GLU A 90 -3.79 13.02 9.81
CA GLU A 90 -2.34 12.87 9.81
C GLU A 90 -1.90 12.06 11.04
N TYR A 91 -1.18 10.96 10.81
CA TYR A 91 -0.56 10.18 11.86
C TYR A 91 0.96 10.39 11.83
N ARG A 92 1.52 10.93 12.91
CA ARG A 92 2.97 11.07 13.09
C ARG A 92 3.64 9.75 13.47
N MET A 93 3.61 8.79 12.54
CA MET A 93 4.27 7.50 12.64
C MET A 93 4.73 7.01 11.27
N SER A 94 5.46 5.91 11.24
CA SER A 94 5.89 5.28 9.98
C SER A 94 4.74 4.49 9.35
N PHE A 95 4.73 4.31 8.03
CA PHE A 95 3.71 3.52 7.34
C PHE A 95 3.64 2.09 7.87
N ALA A 96 4.78 1.46 8.15
CA ALA A 96 4.80 0.11 8.70
C ALA A 96 4.11 0.00 10.07
N GLU A 97 4.16 1.06 10.89
CA GLU A 97 3.45 1.10 12.16
C GLU A 97 1.96 1.30 11.95
N TRP A 98 1.59 2.25 11.08
CA TRP A 98 0.19 2.49 10.73
C TRP A 98 -0.48 1.20 10.24
N LEU A 99 0.19 0.47 9.35
CA LEU A 99 -0.31 -0.80 8.81
C LEU A 99 -0.43 -1.88 9.88
N TYR A 100 0.55 -2.00 10.77
CA TYR A 100 0.48 -2.96 11.89
C TYR A 100 -0.76 -2.71 12.76
N ARG A 101 -0.99 -1.46 13.16
CA ARG A 101 -2.14 -1.06 13.99
C ARG A 101 -3.46 -1.27 13.29
N TYR A 102 -3.51 -0.92 12.00
CA TYR A 102 -4.69 -1.16 11.17
C TYR A 102 -5.06 -2.65 11.14
N LEU A 103 -4.09 -3.53 10.88
CA LEU A 103 -4.30 -4.97 10.86
C LEU A 103 -4.57 -5.57 12.25
N ALA A 104 -4.14 -4.89 13.31
CA ALA A 104 -4.50 -5.23 14.69
C ALA A 104 -5.93 -4.79 15.07
N GLY A 105 -6.64 -4.08 14.18
CA GLY A 105 -8.00 -3.61 14.40
C GLY A 105 -8.09 -2.28 15.15
N GLU A 106 -7.04 -1.47 15.15
CA GLU A 106 -7.10 -0.10 15.68
C GLU A 106 -7.75 0.87 14.68
N ASP A 107 -8.25 1.99 15.19
CA ASP A 107 -8.82 3.10 14.43
C ASP A 107 -7.71 3.87 13.68
N MET A 108 -7.58 3.65 12.36
CA MET A 108 -6.50 4.24 11.55
C MET A 108 -6.97 5.20 10.44
N PHE A 109 -8.27 5.42 10.30
CA PHE A 109 -8.89 6.43 9.43
C PHE A 109 -9.76 7.43 10.21
N GLY A 110 -9.51 7.56 11.52
CA GLY A 110 -10.30 8.39 12.44
C GLY A 110 -11.14 7.55 13.41
N PRO A 111 -11.83 8.18 14.38
CA PRO A 111 -12.60 7.45 15.39
C PRO A 111 -13.65 6.50 14.78
N GLY A 112 -13.68 5.25 15.25
CA GLY A 112 -14.64 4.22 14.78
C GLY A 112 -14.32 3.62 13.40
N SER A 113 -13.11 3.80 12.90
CA SER A 113 -12.65 3.26 11.62
C SER A 113 -12.02 1.86 11.71
N ALA A 114 -11.95 1.29 12.91
CA ALA A 114 -11.42 -0.04 13.15
C ALA A 114 -12.07 -1.08 12.24
N ALA A 115 -11.26 -1.72 11.41
CA ALA A 115 -11.65 -2.82 10.55
C ALA A 115 -11.06 -4.12 11.11
N PHE A 116 -11.82 -4.81 11.97
CA PHE A 116 -11.37 -6.07 12.58
C PHE A 116 -11.72 -7.27 11.70
N TYR A 117 -10.68 -7.98 11.25
CA TYR A 117 -10.80 -9.21 10.48
C TYR A 117 -10.45 -10.42 11.37
N PRO A 118 -11.44 -11.25 11.74
CA PRO A 118 -11.18 -12.39 12.61
C PRO A 118 -10.37 -13.47 11.87
N GLY A 119 -9.33 -13.98 12.53
CA GLY A 119 -8.48 -15.05 12.00
C GLY A 119 -7.09 -14.55 11.60
N PRO A 120 -6.26 -15.42 10.99
CA PRO A 120 -4.96 -15.01 10.49
C PRO A 120 -5.10 -13.98 9.37
N VAL A 121 -4.11 -13.11 9.20
CA VAL A 121 -4.05 -12.21 8.05
C VAL A 121 -3.93 -13.05 6.77
N VAL A 122 -4.84 -12.82 5.82
CA VAL A 122 -4.90 -13.56 4.56
C VAL A 122 -4.32 -12.71 3.45
N PHE A 123 -3.37 -13.28 2.72
CA PHE A 123 -2.83 -12.73 1.48
C PHE A 123 -3.54 -13.37 0.30
N GLU A 124 -4.16 -12.55 -0.53
CA GLU A 124 -4.85 -12.95 -1.73
C GLU A 124 -4.11 -12.40 -2.94
N SER A 125 -3.84 -13.28 -3.91
CA SER A 125 -3.31 -12.86 -5.20
C SER A 125 -4.31 -11.91 -5.84
N MET A 126 -3.83 -10.77 -6.33
CA MET A 126 -4.72 -9.86 -7.05
C MET A 126 -5.22 -10.53 -8.34
N PRO A 127 -6.48 -10.31 -8.74
CA PRO A 127 -7.02 -10.90 -9.96
C PRO A 127 -6.11 -10.58 -11.14
N MET A 128 -5.59 -11.59 -11.84
CA MET A 128 -4.78 -11.37 -13.04
C MET A 128 -5.63 -11.62 -14.27
N ALA A 129 -5.48 -10.78 -15.29
CA ALA A 129 -6.01 -11.12 -16.61
C ALA A 129 -5.14 -12.23 -17.22
N ALA A 130 -5.72 -13.09 -18.07
CA ALA A 130 -4.94 -14.09 -18.78
C ALA A 130 -3.87 -13.41 -19.66
N GLY A 131 -2.58 -13.66 -19.36
CA GLY A 131 -1.43 -13.05 -20.05
C GLY A 131 -0.56 -12.13 -19.20
N ASP A 132 -0.94 -11.91 -17.94
CA ASP A 132 -0.08 -11.25 -16.95
C ASP A 132 0.94 -12.25 -16.39
N GLU A 133 2.12 -12.32 -17.01
CA GLU A 133 3.32 -12.86 -16.34
C GLU A 133 4.11 -11.71 -15.68
N PRO A 134 4.89 -12.01 -14.62
CA PRO A 134 5.77 -11.04 -13.94
C PRO A 134 6.73 -10.29 -14.87
#